data_AF-Q9REE6-F1
#
_entry.id   AF-Q9REE6-F1
#
_cell.length_a   1.000
_cell.length_b   1.000
_cell.length_c   1.000
_cell.angle_alpha   90.00
_cell.angle_beta   90.00
_cell.angle_gamma   90.00
#
_symmetry.space_group_name_H-M   'P 1'
#
loop_
_entity.id
_entity.type
_entity.pdbx_description
1 polymer ?
#
loop_
_entity_poly.entity_id
_entity_poly.type
_entity_poly.pdbx_seq_one_letter_code
_entity_poly.pdbx_strand_id
1 'polypeptide(L)'
;MSLRGRELLTSEERLELVRIPEDISEQELGRNFTLSNFDLELIKNRRRDYNRLGFAVQLCVLRFPGWSLNDAEPIPKKVLQHLARQLHVDPDCFSLYSSREA
;
A
#
# COMPACT_ATOMS: atom_id res chain seq x y z
N MET A 1 -20.67 -16.88 31.93
CA MET A 1 -19.93 -16.88 30.65
C MET A 1 -20.09 -15.51 30.01
N SER A 2 -18.97 -14.83 29.80
CA SER A 2 -18.89 -13.43 29.37
C SER A 2 -19.65 -13.18 28.07
N LEU A 3 -20.43 -12.09 28.03
CA LEU A 3 -20.91 -11.47 26.79
C LEU A 3 -19.67 -11.05 26.00
N ARG A 4 -19.20 -11.91 25.09
CA ARG A 4 -18.36 -11.46 23.98
C ARG A 4 -19.12 -10.31 23.32
N GLY A 5 -18.56 -9.11 23.42
CA GLY A 5 -19.18 -7.90 22.90
C GLY A 5 -19.64 -8.15 21.46
N ARG A 6 -20.86 -7.74 21.13
CA ARG A 6 -21.35 -7.76 19.75
C ARG A 6 -20.33 -7.05 18.87
N GLU A 7 -19.93 -7.67 17.77
CA GLU A 7 -19.14 -7.00 16.75
C GLU A 7 -19.95 -5.81 16.22
N LEU A 8 -19.35 -4.62 16.28
CA LEU A 8 -20.00 -3.37 15.86
C LEU A 8 -20.03 -3.22 14.33
N LEU A 9 -19.06 -3.85 13.66
CA LEU A 9 -18.92 -3.81 12.20
C LEU A 9 -19.04 -5.23 11.66
N THR A 10 -19.79 -5.38 10.58
CA THR A 10 -19.78 -6.56 9.72
C THR A 10 -18.41 -6.74 9.07
N SER A 11 -18.14 -7.95 8.57
CA SER A 11 -16.91 -8.21 7.82
C SER A 11 -16.77 -7.30 6.60
N GLU A 12 -17.87 -6.93 5.95
CA GLU A 12 -17.88 -6.02 4.80
C GLU A 12 -17.48 -4.59 5.19
N GLU A 13 -18.12 -4.02 6.23
CA GLU A 13 -17.79 -2.67 6.72
C GLU A 13 -16.34 -2.58 7.20
N ARG A 14 -15.78 -3.67 7.72
CA ARG A 14 -14.35 -3.73 8.06
C ARG A 14 -13.47 -3.69 6.83
N LEU A 15 -13.85 -4.39 5.75
CA LEU A 15 -13.08 -4.37 4.50
C LEU A 15 -13.08 -2.97 3.87
N GLU A 16 -14.19 -2.24 3.95
CA GLU A 16 -14.29 -0.86 3.45
C GLU A 16 -13.32 0.10 4.15
N LEU A 17 -13.03 -0.12 5.44
CA LEU A 17 -12.08 0.70 6.22
C LEU A 17 -10.61 0.38 5.93
N VAL A 18 -10.34 -0.79 5.33
CA VAL A 18 -8.98 -1.30 5.12
C VAL A 18 -8.56 -1.15 3.66
N ARG A 19 -9.52 -1.27 2.73
CA ARG A 19 -9.24 -1.26 1.29
C ARG A 19 -9.01 0.14 0.76
N ILE A 20 -8.14 0.22 -0.24
CA ILE A 20 -8.00 1.41 -1.07
C ILE A 20 -9.00 1.29 -2.23
N PRO A 21 -9.86 2.29 -2.48
CA PRO A 21 -10.80 2.24 -3.60
C PRO A 21 -10.08 2.10 -4.95
N GLU A 22 -10.57 1.22 -5.84
CA GLU A 22 -10.03 1.07 -7.21
C GLU A 22 -10.17 2.36 -8.03
N ASP A 23 -11.22 3.14 -7.75
CA ASP A 23 -11.53 4.41 -8.38
C ASP A 23 -10.93 5.62 -7.64
N ILE A 24 -9.95 5.41 -6.75
CA ILE A 24 -9.24 6.47 -6.01
C ILE A 24 -8.92 7.67 -6.92
N SER A 25 -9.28 8.86 -6.44
CA SER A 25 -9.12 10.11 -7.19
C SER A 25 -7.66 10.52 -7.30
N GLU A 26 -7.30 11.30 -8.32
CA GLU A 26 -5.95 11.87 -8.46
C GLU A 26 -5.58 12.77 -7.26
N GLN A 27 -6.57 13.43 -6.65
CA GLN A 27 -6.35 14.23 -5.44
C GLN A 27 -5.97 13.35 -4.24
N GLU A 28 -6.66 12.23 -4.05
CA GLU A 28 -6.33 11.28 -2.97
C GLU A 28 -5.02 10.56 -3.22
N LEU A 29 -4.72 10.21 -4.47
CA LEU A 29 -3.40 9.70 -4.87
C LEU A 29 -2.30 10.69 -4.51
N GLY A 30 -2.41 11.95 -4.95
CA GLY A 30 -1.44 12.99 -4.64
C GLY A 30 -1.30 13.28 -3.15
N ARG A 31 -2.38 13.17 -2.37
CA ARG A 31 -2.34 13.42 -0.92
C ARG A 31 -1.69 12.27 -0.14
N ASN A 32 -2.03 11.03 -0.47
CA ASN A 32 -1.70 9.87 0.38
C ASN A 32 -0.53 9.02 -0.18
N PHE A 33 -0.24 9.11 -1.47
CA PHE A 33 0.74 8.26 -2.17
C PHE A 33 1.90 9.06 -2.82
N THR A 34 2.08 10.32 -2.44
CA THR A 34 3.28 11.09 -2.80
C THR A 34 4.41 10.80 -1.82
N LEU A 35 5.57 10.40 -2.34
CA LEU A 35 6.77 10.13 -1.58
C LEU A 35 7.52 11.43 -1.30
N SER A 36 7.85 11.67 -0.02
CA SER A 36 8.74 12.77 0.35
C SER A 36 10.19 12.45 -0.02
N ASN A 37 11.05 13.47 -0.02
CA ASN A 37 12.49 13.27 -0.22
C ASN A 37 13.08 12.29 0.82
N PHE A 38 12.60 12.32 2.06
CA PHE A 38 13.03 11.38 3.10
C PHE A 38 12.63 9.93 2.75
N ASP A 39 11.42 9.74 2.23
CA ASP A 39 10.95 8.42 1.79
C ASP A 39 11.83 7.89 0.66
N LEU A 40 12.14 8.74 -0.33
CA LEU A 40 12.98 8.37 -1.45
C LEU A 40 14.38 7.93 -1.01
N GLU A 41 15.01 8.65 -0.08
CA GLU A 41 16.30 8.26 0.49
C GLU A 41 16.23 6.91 1.21
N LEU A 42 15.17 6.65 1.97
CA LEU A 42 14.98 5.37 2.65
C LEU A 42 14.74 4.22 1.65
N ILE A 43 13.95 4.46 0.61
CA ILE A 43 13.60 3.49 -0.43
C ILE A 43 14.84 3.13 -1.29
N LYS A 44 15.69 4.11 -1.63
CA LYS A 44 16.90 3.89 -2.43
C LYS A 44 17.83 2.81 -1.86
N ASN A 45 17.84 2.65 -0.54
CA ASN A 45 18.63 1.64 0.18
C ASN A 45 18.13 0.19 -0.04
N ARG A 46 16.96 -0.01 -0.65
CA ARG A 46 16.44 -1.34 -0.98
C ARG A 46 17.07 -1.86 -2.28
N ARG A 47 17.56 -3.10 -2.26
CA ARG A 47 18.13 -3.78 -3.43
C ARG A 47 17.01 -4.27 -4.34
N ARG A 48 17.13 -4.03 -5.64
CA ARG A 48 16.14 -4.39 -6.70
C ARG A 48 14.86 -3.57 -6.67
N ASP A 49 14.28 -3.38 -7.85
CA ASP A 49 13.16 -2.47 -8.06
C ASP A 49 11.87 -2.93 -7.40
N TYR A 50 11.58 -4.23 -7.39
CA TYR A 50 10.40 -4.77 -6.72
C TYR A 50 10.43 -4.56 -5.20
N ASN A 51 11.62 -4.59 -4.58
CA ASN A 51 11.76 -4.29 -3.15
C ASN A 51 11.61 -2.79 -2.87
N ARG A 52 12.04 -1.93 -3.80
CA ARG A 52 11.84 -0.48 -3.68
C ARG A 52 10.36 -0.13 -3.78
N LEU A 53 9.68 -0.65 -4.81
CA LEU A 53 8.26 -0.44 -5.02
C LEU A 53 7.43 -1.04 -3.88
N GLY A 54 7.72 -2.28 -3.48
CA GLY A 54 7.02 -2.92 -2.38
C GLY A 54 7.18 -2.21 -1.04
N PHE A 55 8.39 -1.75 -0.73
CA PHE A 55 8.63 -0.95 0.48
C PHE A 55 7.93 0.42 0.41
N ALA A 56 7.87 1.05 -0.75
CA ALA A 56 7.12 2.30 -0.93
C ALA A 56 5.62 2.11 -0.71
N VAL A 57 5.04 1.03 -1.26
CA VAL A 57 3.65 0.67 -1.02
C VAL A 57 3.42 0.45 0.47
N GLN A 58 4.26 -0.34 1.15
CA GLN A 58 4.19 -0.56 2.60
C GLN A 58 4.18 0.74 3.39
N LEU A 59 5.09 1.68 3.08
CA LEU A 59 5.14 2.97 3.74
C LEU A 59 3.85 3.77 3.54
N CYS A 60 3.30 3.79 2.33
CA CYS A 60 2.08 4.52 2.03
C CYS A 60 0.85 3.88 2.70
N VAL A 61 0.67 2.56 2.65
CA VAL A 61 -0.50 1.89 3.26
C VAL A 61 -0.53 2.03 4.78
N LEU A 62 0.64 2.08 5.42
CA LEU A 62 0.78 2.38 6.86
C LEU A 62 0.38 3.82 7.21
N ARG A 63 0.48 4.77 6.27
CA ARG A 63 0.04 6.16 6.46
C ARG A 63 -1.44 6.32 6.15
N PHE A 64 -1.89 5.69 5.07
CA PHE A 64 -3.28 5.65 4.63
C PHE A 64 -3.51 4.36 3.84
N PRO A 65 -4.47 3.50 4.23
CA PRO A 65 -5.50 3.74 5.25
C PRO A 65 -5.05 3.53 6.71
N GLY A 66 -3.78 3.17 6.96
CA GLY A 66 -3.27 2.94 8.32
C GLY A 66 -3.14 1.45 8.67
N TRP A 67 -3.08 0.59 7.65
CA TRP A 67 -3.07 -0.86 7.81
C TRP A 67 -1.81 -1.48 7.23
N SER A 68 -1.53 -2.74 7.61
CA SER A 68 -0.41 -3.46 7.02
C SER A 68 -0.68 -3.74 5.54
N LEU A 69 0.37 -3.97 4.75
CA LEU A 69 0.21 -4.33 3.33
C LEU A 69 -0.67 -5.58 3.15
N ASN A 70 -0.50 -6.59 4.01
CA ASN A 70 -1.29 -7.81 3.93
C ASN A 70 -2.79 -7.57 4.16
N ASP A 71 -3.14 -6.55 4.96
CA ASP A 71 -4.54 -6.21 5.21
C ASP A 71 -5.10 -5.34 4.08
N ALA A 72 -4.29 -4.40 3.57
CA ALA A 72 -4.66 -3.44 2.52
C ALA A 72 -4.71 -4.04 1.10
N GLU A 73 -4.25 -5.29 0.90
CA GLU A 73 -4.32 -5.97 -0.39
C GLU A 73 -5.79 -6.31 -0.79
N PRO A 74 -6.12 -6.25 -2.10
CA PRO A 74 -5.24 -5.93 -3.22
C PRO A 74 -4.95 -4.43 -3.35
N ILE A 75 -3.76 -4.10 -3.87
CA ILE A 75 -3.36 -2.71 -4.12
C ILE A 75 -3.82 -2.27 -5.51
N PRO A 76 -4.60 -1.17 -5.64
CA PRO A 76 -5.08 -0.71 -6.93
C PRO A 76 -3.95 -0.38 -7.91
N LYS A 77 -4.17 -0.67 -9.19
CA LYS A 77 -3.17 -0.43 -10.25
C LYS A 77 -2.74 1.03 -10.33
N LYS A 78 -3.66 1.97 -10.10
CA LYS A 78 -3.36 3.41 -10.08
C LYS A 78 -2.34 3.78 -9.02
N VAL A 79 -2.42 3.17 -7.83
CA VAL A 79 -1.46 3.38 -6.73
C VAL A 79 -0.08 2.87 -7.14
N LEU A 80 -0.01 1.64 -7.67
CA LEU A 80 1.25 1.06 -8.14
C LEU A 80 1.90 1.91 -9.23
N GLN A 81 1.14 2.36 -10.22
CA GLN A 81 1.62 3.25 -11.29
C GLN A 81 2.07 4.61 -10.75
N HIS A 82 1.37 5.17 -9.77
CA HIS A 82 1.72 6.45 -9.17
C HIS A 82 3.05 6.37 -8.41
N LEU A 83 3.27 5.32 -7.62
CA LEU A 83 4.52 5.10 -6.89
C LEU A 83 5.67 4.70 -7.81
N ALA A 84 5.42 3.82 -8.78
CA ALA A 84 6.43 3.37 -9.73
C ALA A 84 7.00 4.54 -10.56
N ARG A 85 6.15 5.50 -10.96
CA ARG A 85 6.57 6.74 -11.64
C ARG A 85 7.53 7.57 -10.79
N GLN A 86 7.27 7.71 -9.49
CA GLN A 86 8.14 8.47 -8.57
C GLN A 86 9.48 7.79 -8.33
N LEU A 87 9.53 6.45 -8.44
CA LEU A 87 10.72 5.64 -8.23
C LEU A 87 11.50 5.34 -9.52
N HIS A 88 10.94 5.66 -10.69
CA HIS A 88 11.46 5.30 -12.01
C HIS A 88 11.66 3.78 -12.18
N VAL A 89 10.65 3.00 -11.78
CA VAL A 89 10.63 1.54 -11.90
C VAL A 89 9.39 1.07 -12.66
N ASP A 90 9.37 -0.20 -13.06
CA ASP A 90 8.20 -0.83 -13.67
C ASP A 90 7.14 -1.17 -12.59
N PRO A 91 5.88 -0.71 -12.68
CA PRO A 91 4.84 -1.09 -11.73
C PRO A 91 4.59 -2.60 -11.65
N ASP A 92 4.82 -3.34 -12.74
CA ASP A 92 4.55 -4.79 -12.80
C ASP A 92 5.56 -5.60 -11.96
N CYS A 93 6.70 -5.00 -11.63
CA CYS A 93 7.69 -5.62 -10.74
C CYS A 93 7.16 -5.85 -9.32
N PHE A 94 6.09 -5.16 -8.90
CA PHE A 94 5.47 -5.35 -7.58
C PHE A 94 5.02 -6.81 -7.35
N SER A 95 4.63 -7.53 -8.42
CA SER A 95 4.29 -8.95 -8.36
C SER A 95 5.40 -9.84 -7.78
N LEU A 96 6.67 -9.41 -7.88
CA LEU A 96 7.83 -10.11 -7.35
C LEU A 96 8.11 -9.77 -5.88
N TYR A 97 7.42 -8.79 -5.31
CA TYR A 97 7.69 -8.34 -3.94
C TYR A 97 7.22 -9.33 -2.87
N SER A 98 6.05 -9.95 -3.06
CA SER A 98 5.53 -11.00 -2.18
C SER A 98 6.25 -12.35 -2.37
N SER A 99 6.98 -12.49 -3.48
CA SER A 99 7.83 -13.63 -3.77
C SER A 99 9.10 -13.51 -2.94
N ARG A 100 9.06 -13.99 -1.69
CA ARG A 100 10.26 -14.09 -0.85
C ARG A 100 11.32 -14.87 -1.63
N GLU A 101 12.45 -14.23 -1.96
CA GLU A 101 13.66 -14.98 -2.24
C GLU A 101 14.06 -15.68 -0.94
N ALA A 102 14.06 -17.01 -0.98
CA ALA A 102 14.50 -17.86 0.12
C ALA A 102 16.01 -17.72 0.37
#